data_AF-A0A3G6U1L8-F1
#
_entry.id   AF-A0A3G6U1L8-F1
#
_cell.length_a   1.000
_cell.length_b   1.000
_cell.length_c   1.000
_cell.angle_alpha   90.00
_cell.angle_beta   90.00
_cell.angle_gamma   90.00
#
_symmetry.space_group_name_H-M   'P 1'
#
loop_
_entity.id
_entity.type
_entity.pdbx_description
1 polymer ?
#
loop_
_entity_poly.entity_id
_entity_poly.type
_entity_poly.pdbx_seq_one_letter_code
_entity_poly.pdbx_strand_id
1 'polypeptide(L)' 'MSQKQFKKIDFVQNNEEQYQIEFKISEIGEGINLIVQRLNENGEYEMIQAPIRRLNDRVFVVWDHPFDGRLIFEA' A
#
# COMPACT_ATOMS: atom_id res chain seq x y z
N MET A 1 -9.98 9.44 9.46
CA MET A 1 -9.01 8.56 8.78
C MET A 1 -9.70 7.85 7.65
N SER A 2 -9.14 7.94 6.46
CA SER A 2 -9.64 7.32 5.24
C SER A 2 -8.92 6.00 5.01
N GLN A 3 -9.55 5.09 4.26
CA GLN A 3 -8.96 3.80 3.92
C GLN A 3 -9.15 3.48 2.45
N LYS A 4 -8.14 2.84 1.85
CA LYS A 4 -8.20 2.31 0.49
C LYS A 4 -7.81 0.85 0.49
N GLN A 5 -8.75 -0.01 0.11
CA GLN A 5 -8.50 -1.44 -0.02
C GLN A 5 -7.75 -1.73 -1.32
N PHE A 6 -6.94 -2.78 -1.28
CA PHE A 6 -6.24 -3.30 -2.44
C PHE A 6 -6.13 -4.81 -2.37
N LYS A 7 -5.92 -5.44 -3.51
CA LYS A 7 -5.75 -6.88 -3.65
C LYS A 7 -4.35 -7.20 -4.12
N LYS A 8 -3.92 -8.44 -3.88
CA LYS A 8 -2.65 -8.99 -4.37
C LYS A 8 -2.51 -8.89 -5.90
N ILE A 9 -3.61 -8.91 -6.63
CA ILE A 9 -3.62 -8.77 -8.10
C ILE A 9 -3.29 -7.34 -8.58
N ASP A 10 -3.38 -6.36 -7.69
CA ASP A 10 -3.08 -4.95 -8.01
C ASP A 10 -1.57 -4.66 -7.90
N PHE A 11 -0.79 -5.60 -7.35
CA PHE A 11 0.66 -5.48 -7.29
C PHE A 11 1.29 -5.73 -8.66
N VAL A 12 2.27 -4.92 -9.00
CA VAL A 12 3.08 -5.03 -10.21
C VAL A 12 4.53 -5.24 -9.79
N GLN A 13 5.25 -6.12 -10.46
CA GLN A 13 6.67 -6.31 -10.23
C GLN A 13 7.46 -5.17 -10.90
N ASN A 14 8.37 -4.55 -10.17
CA ASN A 14 9.27 -3.53 -10.70
C ASN A 14 10.53 -4.15 -11.32
N ASN A 15 11.38 -3.32 -11.93
CA ASN A 15 12.64 -3.76 -12.56
C ASN A 15 13.66 -4.35 -11.57
N GLU A 16 13.46 -4.16 -10.26
CA GLU A 16 14.29 -4.69 -9.18
C GLU A 16 13.72 -6.01 -8.63
N GLU A 17 12.79 -6.64 -9.35
CA GLU A 17 12.07 -7.86 -8.96
C GLU A 17 11.20 -7.73 -7.71
N GLN A 18 10.95 -6.51 -7.22
CA GLN A 18 10.11 -6.25 -6.04
C GLN A 18 8.65 -6.01 -6.44
N TYR A 19 7.71 -6.43 -5.60
CA TYR A 19 6.30 -6.16 -5.82
C TYR A 19 5.95 -4.78 -5.27
N GLN A 20 5.25 -3.99 -6.05
CA GLN A 20 4.78 -2.68 -5.64
C GLN A 20 3.34 -2.42 -6.08
N ILE A 21 2.62 -1.66 -5.27
CA ILE A 21 1.30 -1.13 -5.62
C ILE A 21 1.35 0.40 -5.65
N GLU A 22 0.75 0.97 -6.69
CA GLU A 22 0.73 2.41 -6.93
C GLU A 22 -0.58 3.04 -6.42
N PHE A 23 -0.45 4.15 -5.71
CA PHE A 23 -1.54 5.04 -5.33
C PHE A 23 -1.24 6.47 -5.79
N LYS A 24 -2.25 7.19 -6.25
CA LYS A 24 -2.09 8.63 -6.53
C LYS A 24 -2.26 9.43 -5.24
N ILE A 25 -1.44 10.44 -5.04
CA ILE A 25 -1.55 11.37 -3.90
C ILE A 25 -2.94 12.02 -3.86
N SER A 26 -3.54 12.32 -5.02
CA SER A 26 -4.89 12.85 -5.09
C SER A 26 -5.98 11.90 -4.56
N GLU A 27 -5.68 10.60 -4.45
CA GLU A 27 -6.60 9.59 -3.90
C GLU A 27 -6.38 9.32 -2.41
N ILE A 28 -5.15 9.47 -1.94
CA ILE A 28 -4.74 9.10 -0.57
C ILE A 28 -4.28 10.28 0.29
N GLY A 29 -4.40 11.50 -0.23
CA GLY A 29 -3.88 12.72 0.38
C GLY A 29 -2.35 12.81 0.30
N GLU A 30 -1.81 13.98 0.62
CA GLU A 30 -0.35 14.16 0.80
C GLU A 30 0.19 13.35 1.99
N GLY A 31 -0.74 12.94 2.88
CA GLY A 31 -0.63 11.80 3.79
C GLY A 31 0.71 11.72 4.50
N ILE A 32 0.94 12.56 5.51
CA ILE A 32 2.14 12.48 6.37
C ILE A 32 2.26 11.12 7.06
N ASN A 33 1.11 10.49 7.38
CA ASN A 33 1.04 9.17 7.99
C ASN A 33 0.31 8.19 7.06
N LEU A 34 1.05 7.19 6.57
CA LEU A 34 0.52 6.10 5.76
C LEU A 34 0.75 4.80 6.51
N ILE A 35 -0.33 4.09 6.82
CA ILE A 35 -0.29 2.83 7.56
C ILE A 35 -0.78 1.73 6.63
N VAL A 36 0.05 0.71 6.42
CA VAL A 36 -0.30 -0.45 5.61
C VAL A 36 -0.80 -1.56 6.52
N GLN A 37 -1.96 -2.13 6.16
CA GLN A 37 -2.49 -3.30 6.83
C GLN A 37 -2.66 -4.46 5.84
N ARG A 38 -2.19 -5.64 6.23
CA ARG A 38 -2.38 -6.88 5.49
C ARG A 38 -3.61 -7.61 6.03
N LEU A 39 -4.41 -8.17 5.13
CA LEU A 39 -5.47 -9.12 5.47
C LEU A 39 -4.83 -10.50 5.66
N ASN A 40 -4.94 -11.05 6.87
CA ASN A 40 -4.42 -12.38 7.18
C ASN A 40 -5.45 -13.49 6.85
N GLU A 41 -5.04 -14.75 7.03
CA GLU A 41 -5.88 -15.92 6.75
C GLU A 41 -7.11 -16.03 7.66
N ASN A 42 -7.09 -15.37 8.83
CA ASN A 42 -8.22 -15.29 9.75
C ASN A 42 -9.25 -14.22 9.34
N GLY A 43 -8.99 -13.46 8.27
CA GLY A 43 -9.83 -12.35 7.84
C GLY A 43 -9.63 -11.07 8.66
N GLU A 44 -8.54 -10.97 9.42
CA GLU A 44 -8.20 -9.81 10.24
C GLU A 44 -7.13 -8.94 9.56
N TYR A 45 -7.16 -7.64 9.85
CA TYR A 45 -6.17 -6.68 9.35
C TYR A 45 -5.05 -6.49 10.36
N GLU A 46 -3.84 -6.87 9.99
CA GLU A 46 -2.62 -6.67 10.80
C GLU A 46 -1.79 -5.51 10.25
N MET A 47 -1.25 -4.68 11.13
CA MET A 47 -0.37 -3.58 10.72
C MET A 47 1.02 -4.13 10.36
N ILE A 48 1.50 -3.76 9.18
CA ILE A 48 2.83 -4.14 8.69
C ILE A 48 3.68 -2.91 8.39
N GLN A 49 4.99 -3.06 8.55
CA GLN A 49 5.95 -2.00 8.19
C GLN A 49 6.40 -2.18 6.76
N ALA A 50 5.65 -1.61 5.81
CA ALA A 50 6.01 -1.62 4.39
C ALA A 50 6.87 -0.41 4.00
N PRO A 51 7.94 -0.60 3.21
CA PRO A 51 8.63 0.51 2.55
C PRO A 51 7.67 1.29 1.66
N ILE A 52 7.60 2.60 1.90
CA ILE A 52 6.79 3.53 1.10
C ILE A 52 7.73 4.44 0.32
N ARG A 53 7.68 4.35 -1.01
CA ARG A 53 8.42 5.25 -1.91
C ARG A 53 7.45 6.30 -2.46
N ARG A 54 7.87 7.56 -2.49
CA ARG A 54 7.10 8.65 -3.10
C ARG A 54 7.85 9.16 -4.31
N LEU A 55 7.16 9.27 -5.44
CA LEU A 55 7.73 9.81 -6.67
C LEU A 55 6.67 10.65 -7.37
N ASN A 56 6.94 11.95 -7.49
CA ASN A 56 6.00 12.94 -8.04
C ASN A 56 4.65 12.92 -7.30
N ASP A 57 3.57 12.69 -8.02
CA ASP A 57 2.18 12.61 -7.54
C ASP A 57 1.76 11.19 -7.14
N ARG A 58 2.72 10.27 -6.99
CA ARG A 58 2.48 8.85 -6.75
C ARG A 58 3.19 8.34 -5.51
N VAL A 59 2.53 7.38 -4.87
CA VAL A 59 3.02 6.66 -3.70
C VAL A 59 3.04 5.17 -4.04
N PHE A 60 4.16 4.53 -3.75
CA PHE A 60 4.38 3.12 -3.99
C PHE A 60 4.61 2.43 -2.67
N VAL A 61 3.75 1.47 -2.36
CA VAL A 61 3.99 0.53 -1.26
C VAL A 61 4.72 -0.66 -1.86
N VAL A 62 5.95 -0.90 -1.40
CA VAL A 62 6.82 -1.98 -1.91
C VAL A 62 6.85 -3.11 -0.90
N TRP A 63 6.77 -4.35 -1.37
CA TRP A 63 6.79 -5.55 -0.54
C TRP A 63 7.46 -6.74 -1.24
N ASP A 64 7.80 -7.75 -0.47
CA ASP A 64 8.46 -8.97 -0.95
C ASP A 64 7.49 -9.91 -1.70
N HIS A 65 6.21 -9.92 -1.31
CA HIS A 65 5.17 -10.74 -1.93
C HIS A 65 3.83 -9.98 -2.04
N PRO A 66 3.01 -10.21 -3.08
CA PRO A 66 1.67 -9.60 -3.15
C PRO A 66 0.72 -10.09 -2.06
N PHE A 67 -0.11 -9.20 -1.51
CA PHE A 67 -1.09 -9.54 -0.49
C PHE A 67 -2.37 -8.70 -0.61
N ASP A 68 -3.47 -9.21 -0.06
CA ASP A 68 -4.71 -8.45 0.08
C ASP A 68 -4.63 -7.57 1.33
N GLY A 69 -5.10 -6.33 1.27
CA GLY A 69 -4.92 -5.41 2.36
C GLY A 69 -5.63 -4.08 2.21
N ARG A 70 -5.27 -3.13 3.08
CA ARG A 70 -5.73 -1.75 3.00
C ARG A 70 -4.65 -0.77 3.45
N LEU A 71 -4.66 0.39 2.82
CA LEU A 71 -3.88 1.55 3.22
C LEU A 71 -4.80 2.46 4.06
N ILE A 72 -4.37 2.81 5.26
CA ILE A 72 -5.00 3.80 6.11
C ILE A 72 -4.19 5.09 6.01
N PHE A 73 -4.89 6.21 5.80
CA PHE A 73 -4.27 7.50 5.61
C PHE A 73 -5.13 8.64 6.17
N GLU A 74 -4.48 9.74 6.48
CA GLU A 74 -5.13 11.01 6.79
C GLU A 74 -5.19 11.82 5.49
N ALA A 75 -6.42 12.07 5.03
CA ALA A 75 -6.72 12.83 3.82
C ALA A 75 -6.97 14.30 4.15
#